data_AF-A0A659UX17-F1
#
_entry.id   AF-A0A659UX17-F1
#
_cell.length_a   1.000
_cell.length_b   1.000
_cell.length_c   1.000
_cell.angle_alpha   90.00
_cell.angle_beta   90.00
_cell.angle_gamma   90.00
#
_symmetry.space_group_name_H-M   'P 1'
#
loop_
_entity.id
_entity.type
_entity.pdbx_description
1 polymer ?
#
loop_
_entity_poly.entity_id
_entity_poly.type
_entity_poly.pdbx_seq_one_letter_code
_entity_poly.pdbx_strand_id
1 'polypeptide(L)'
;MTESDLVPVFDGHNDTLLRLYQSKDRDVEKLFVEGKSGGHIDLPRAKAGGFAGGMFAIFPPPVEKARRSAVPSAPSDSEPLPPEVPRADALNSTIAMASILFRLERAGALAICRSA
;
A
#
# COMPACT_ATOMS: atom_id res chain seq x y z
N MET A 1 -20.36 26.03 5.97
CA MET A 1 -20.41 24.91 5.01
C MET A 1 -20.77 23.69 5.83
N THR A 2 -21.87 23.04 5.51
CA THR A 2 -22.36 21.87 6.26
C THR A 2 -21.28 20.80 6.25
N GLU A 3 -20.90 20.33 7.44
CA GLU A 3 -20.15 19.09 7.62
C GLU A 3 -20.83 18.04 6.74
N SER A 4 -20.17 17.65 5.67
CA SER A 4 -20.61 16.49 4.90
C SER A 4 -20.36 15.32 5.82
N ASP A 5 -21.42 14.72 6.37
CA ASP A 5 -21.33 13.47 7.12
C ASP A 5 -20.83 12.38 6.17
N LEU A 6 -19.51 12.28 6.05
CA LEU A 6 -18.86 11.26 5.23
C LEU A 6 -19.28 9.91 5.78
N VAL A 7 -19.83 9.06 4.92
CA VAL A 7 -20.07 7.65 5.27
C VAL A 7 -18.69 7.01 5.47
N PRO A 8 -18.39 6.46 6.67
CA PRO A 8 -17.12 5.80 6.90
C PRO A 8 -16.98 4.57 6.00
N VAL A 9 -15.91 4.48 5.24
CA VAL A 9 -15.64 3.37 4.31
C VAL A 9 -14.59 2.44 4.89
N PHE A 10 -14.91 1.15 4.92
CA PHE A 10 -13.92 0.09 5.11
C PHE A 10 -13.53 -0.47 3.73
N ASP A 11 -12.28 -0.23 3.34
CA ASP A 11 -11.76 -0.60 2.02
C ASP A 11 -11.33 -2.07 1.94
N GLY A 12 -11.72 -2.75 0.86
CA GLY A 12 -11.44 -4.16 0.65
C GLY A 12 -10.00 -4.46 0.22
N HIS A 13 -9.26 -3.49 -0.32
CA HIS A 13 -7.89 -3.69 -0.79
C HIS A 13 -7.18 -2.37 -1.12
N ASN A 14 -5.97 -2.19 -0.60
CA ASN A 14 -5.05 -1.16 -1.08
C ASN A 14 -3.57 -1.57 -1.01
N ASP A 15 -2.77 -0.94 -1.88
CA ASP A 15 -1.32 -1.16 -2.01
C ASP A 15 -0.46 -0.11 -1.25
N THR A 16 -0.98 0.45 -0.16
CA THR A 16 -0.25 1.47 0.61
C THR A 16 1.12 0.97 1.07
N LEU A 17 1.21 -0.29 1.53
CA LEU A 17 2.45 -0.90 1.99
C LEU A 17 3.48 -1.04 0.87
N LEU A 18 3.04 -1.39 -0.34
CA LEU A 18 3.92 -1.46 -1.52
C LEU A 18 4.51 -0.07 -1.82
N ARG A 19 3.69 0.99 -1.76
CA ARG A 19 4.14 2.37 -2.03
C ARG A 19 5.12 2.89 -0.98
N LEU A 20 4.97 2.48 0.27
CA LEU A 20 5.90 2.78 1.37
C LEU A 20 7.19 1.97 1.22
N TYR A 21 7.10 0.67 0.96
CA TYR A 21 8.27 -0.19 0.71
C TYR A 21 9.14 0.34 -0.45
N GLN A 22 8.52 0.73 -1.56
CA GLN A 22 9.21 1.25 -2.73
C GLN A 22 9.82 2.65 -2.55
N SER A 23 9.45 3.42 -1.51
CA SER A 23 10.09 4.72 -1.27
C SER A 23 11.56 4.57 -0.87
N LYS A 24 11.93 3.40 -0.31
CA LYS A 24 13.26 3.13 0.26
C LYS A 24 13.69 4.14 1.33
N ASP A 25 12.73 4.87 1.90
CA ASP A 25 12.96 5.79 2.99
C ASP A 25 13.24 5.01 4.28
N ARG A 26 13.99 5.59 5.20
CA ARG A 26 14.23 4.99 6.52
C ARG A 26 13.02 5.18 7.43
N ASP A 27 12.33 6.31 7.30
CA ASP A 27 11.23 6.75 8.17
C ASP A 27 9.88 6.64 7.44
N VAL A 28 9.61 5.46 6.89
CA VAL A 28 8.39 5.17 6.10
C VAL A 28 7.08 5.47 6.82
N GLU A 29 7.02 5.32 8.15
CA GLU A 29 5.86 5.71 8.96
C GLU A 29 5.58 7.20 8.89
N LYS A 30 6.63 8.04 8.87
CA LYS A 30 6.50 9.49 8.78
C LYS A 30 5.84 9.88 7.47
N LEU A 31 6.20 9.21 6.37
CA LEU A 31 5.57 9.40 5.06
C LEU A 31 4.07 9.11 5.04
N PHE A 32 3.60 8.18 5.87
CA PHE A 32 2.17 7.87 6.01
C PHE A 32 1.48 8.83 6.98
N VAL A 33 2.12 9.12 8.13
CA VAL A 33 1.55 9.95 9.20
C VAL A 33 1.41 11.40 8.77
N GLU A 34 2.43 11.96 8.14
CA GLU A 34 2.46 13.36 7.69
C GLU A 34 1.88 13.51 6.27
N GLY A 35 1.77 12.39 5.55
CA GLY A 35 1.50 12.38 4.12
C GLY A 35 2.75 12.69 3.29
N LYS A 36 2.69 12.34 2.01
CA LYS A 36 3.76 12.66 1.06
C LYS A 36 3.18 13.04 -0.30
N SER A 37 4.00 13.64 -1.15
CA SER A 37 3.63 13.85 -2.54
C SER A 37 3.50 12.50 -3.28
N GLY A 38 2.34 12.29 -3.90
CA GLY A 38 1.98 11.07 -4.62
C GLY A 38 1.51 9.90 -3.74
N GLY A 39 1.00 8.84 -4.38
CA GLY A 39 0.23 7.79 -3.69
C GLY A 39 -1.23 8.20 -3.50
N HIS A 40 -2.08 7.29 -3.01
CA HIS A 40 -3.52 7.54 -2.84
C HIS A 40 -3.97 7.63 -1.37
N ILE A 41 -3.31 6.88 -0.48
CA ILE A 41 -3.67 6.78 0.93
C ILE A 41 -2.47 7.22 1.78
N ASP A 42 -2.75 8.16 2.69
CA ASP A 42 -1.95 8.52 3.86
C ASP A 42 -2.91 8.96 4.97
N LEU A 43 -2.41 9.15 6.19
CA LEU A 43 -3.24 9.45 7.36
C LEU A 43 -4.05 10.75 7.21
N PRO A 44 -3.48 11.88 6.72
CA PRO A 44 -4.27 13.09 6.48
C PRO A 44 -5.40 12.88 5.47
N ARG A 45 -5.14 12.22 4.34
CA ARG A 45 -6.18 11.94 3.32
C ARG A 45 -7.20 10.93 3.79
N ALA A 46 -6.79 9.91 4.55
CA ALA A 46 -7.71 8.92 5.13
C ALA A 46 -8.74 9.60 6.04
N LYS A 47 -8.29 10.50 6.92
CA LYS A 47 -9.15 11.29 7.80
C LYS A 47 -10.07 12.23 7.02
N ALA A 48 -9.53 12.94 6.03
CA ALA A 48 -10.31 13.88 5.22
C ALA A 48 -11.32 13.19 4.30
N GLY A 49 -11.07 11.94 3.90
CA GLY A 49 -11.89 11.19 2.95
C GLY A 49 -12.84 10.16 3.57
N GLY A 50 -12.92 10.05 4.90
CA GLY A 50 -13.80 9.08 5.56
C GLY A 50 -13.32 7.62 5.46
N PHE A 51 -12.03 7.39 5.27
CA PHE A 51 -11.45 6.04 5.29
C PHE A 51 -11.37 5.54 6.74
N ALA A 52 -12.30 4.66 7.11
CA ALA A 52 -12.39 4.09 8.45
C ALA A 52 -11.35 2.99 8.70
N GLY A 53 -10.91 2.33 7.63
CA GLY A 53 -9.96 1.21 7.68
C GLY A 53 -9.97 0.46 6.36
N GLY A 54 -9.18 -0.60 6.28
CA GLY A 54 -9.20 -1.49 5.12
C GLY A 54 -8.14 -2.58 5.15
N MET A 55 -8.12 -3.40 4.11
CA MET A 55 -7.12 -4.45 3.93
C MET A 55 -5.86 -3.90 3.27
N PHE A 56 -4.77 -3.84 4.04
CA PHE A 56 -3.45 -3.41 3.56
C PHE A 56 -2.71 -4.61 2.94
N ALA A 57 -2.61 -4.65 1.61
CA ALA A 57 -2.05 -5.78 0.91
C ALA A 57 -0.53 -5.89 1.07
N ILE A 58 -0.04 -7.13 1.20
CA ILE A 58 1.38 -7.47 1.09
C ILE A 58 1.58 -8.11 -0.29
N PHE A 59 2.19 -7.37 -1.20
CA PHE A 59 2.41 -7.78 -2.58
C PHE A 59 3.90 -7.87 -2.92
N PRO A 60 4.48 -9.08 -3.04
CA PRO A 60 5.88 -9.23 -3.47
C PRO A 60 6.07 -8.76 -4.92
N PRO A 61 6.81 -7.67 -5.17
CA PRO A 61 6.97 -7.18 -6.53
C PRO A 61 7.95 -8.10 -7.31
N PRO A 62 7.86 -8.11 -8.65
CA PRO A 62 8.84 -8.77 -9.50
C PRO A 62 10.29 -8.32 -9.21
N VAL A 63 11.25 -9.26 -9.24
CA VAL A 63 12.68 -9.00 -8.98
C VAL A 63 13.29 -8.15 -10.10
N GLU A 64 13.05 -8.56 -11.33
CA GLU A 64 13.32 -7.74 -12.50
C GLU A 64 12.24 -6.67 -12.57
N LYS A 65 12.66 -5.41 -12.67
CA LYS A 65 11.76 -4.38 -13.18
C LYS A 65 11.47 -4.76 -14.62
N ALA A 66 10.40 -5.54 -14.86
CA ALA A 66 9.73 -5.57 -16.15
C ALA A 66 9.72 -4.12 -16.62
N ARG A 67 10.36 -3.83 -17.77
CA ARG A 67 10.91 -2.52 -18.16
C ARG A 67 9.86 -1.41 -18.19
N ARG A 68 9.16 -1.06 -17.10
CA ARG A 68 7.80 -0.49 -17.11
C ARG A 68 7.20 -0.64 -18.50
N SER A 69 7.01 -1.89 -18.95
CA SER A 69 6.57 -2.18 -20.32
C SER A 69 5.43 -1.22 -20.51
N ALA A 70 5.59 -0.27 -21.45
CA ALA A 70 4.69 0.86 -21.59
C ALA A 70 3.28 0.30 -21.45
N VAL A 71 2.56 0.69 -20.40
CA VAL A 71 1.22 0.16 -20.13
C VAL A 71 0.52 0.18 -21.48
N PRO A 72 0.18 -0.98 -22.06
CA PRO A 72 -0.36 -1.01 -23.40
C PRO A 72 -1.53 -0.03 -23.46
N SER A 73 -1.56 0.84 -24.47
CA SER A 73 -2.61 1.87 -24.57
C SER A 73 -4.02 1.27 -24.67
N ALA A 74 -4.11 -0.04 -24.94
CA ALA A 74 -5.30 -0.84 -24.83
C ALA A 74 -4.98 -2.17 -24.10
N PRO A 75 -5.86 -2.65 -23.20
CA PRO A 75 -5.72 -3.97 -22.60
C PRO A 75 -5.68 -5.05 -23.70
N SER A 76 -4.84 -6.06 -23.51
CA SER A 76 -4.74 -7.22 -24.41
C SER A 76 -4.95 -8.49 -23.61
N ASP A 77 -5.78 -9.40 -24.11
CA ASP A 77 -6.01 -10.72 -23.50
C ASP A 77 -4.77 -11.63 -23.55
N SER A 78 -3.70 -11.18 -24.21
CA SER A 78 -2.47 -11.93 -24.44
C SER A 78 -1.24 -11.35 -23.72
N GLU A 79 -1.42 -10.56 -22.66
CA GLU A 79 -0.29 -10.08 -21.86
C GLU A 79 0.43 -11.29 -21.20
N PRO A 80 1.72 -11.51 -21.49
CA PRO A 80 2.43 -12.65 -20.93
C PRO A 80 2.56 -12.51 -19.43
N LEU A 81 2.39 -13.62 -18.72
CA LEU A 81 2.65 -13.66 -17.28
C LEU A 81 4.11 -13.25 -17.01
N PRO A 82 4.36 -12.49 -15.93
CA PRO A 82 5.73 -12.24 -15.51
C PRO A 82 6.40 -13.56 -15.10
N PRO A 83 7.75 -13.61 -15.13
CA PRO A 83 8.48 -14.74 -14.55
C PRO A 83 8.10 -14.97 -13.09
N GLU A 84 8.15 -16.22 -12.65
CA GLU A 84 7.96 -16.58 -11.25
C GLU A 84 8.98 -15.85 -10.36
N VAL A 85 8.51 -15.30 -9.25
CA VAL A 85 9.37 -14.68 -8.25
C VAL A 85 9.93 -15.77 -7.35
N PRO A 86 11.27 -15.95 -7.27
CA PRO A 86 11.85 -16.93 -6.38
C PRO A 86 11.41 -16.67 -4.93
N ARG A 87 11.09 -17.74 -4.19
CA ARG A 87 10.60 -17.64 -2.81
C ARG A 87 11.51 -16.81 -1.90
N ALA A 88 12.83 -16.93 -2.06
CA ALA A 88 13.80 -16.18 -1.29
C ALA A 88 13.68 -14.66 -1.52
N ASP A 89 13.44 -14.25 -2.77
CA ASP A 89 13.25 -12.84 -3.12
C ASP A 89 11.88 -12.33 -2.65
N ALA A 90 10.83 -13.14 -2.81
CA ALA A 90 9.49 -12.80 -2.35
C ALA A 90 9.47 -12.53 -0.84
N LEU A 91 10.09 -13.42 -0.05
CA LEU A 91 10.14 -13.35 1.41
C LEU A 91 10.66 -11.99 1.93
N ASN A 92 11.69 -11.44 1.29
CA ASN A 92 12.29 -10.17 1.70
C ASN A 92 11.27 -9.02 1.68
N SER A 93 10.54 -8.89 0.57
CA SER A 93 9.52 -7.84 0.41
C SER A 93 8.31 -8.10 1.30
N THR A 94 7.86 -9.35 1.43
CA THR A 94 6.75 -9.77 2.29
C THR A 94 6.99 -9.34 3.74
N ILE A 95 8.14 -9.73 4.29
CA ILE A 95 8.49 -9.41 5.68
C ILE A 95 8.73 -7.91 5.86
N ALA A 96 9.32 -7.24 4.87
CA ALA A 96 9.49 -5.78 4.92
C ALA A 96 8.14 -5.06 4.99
N MET A 97 7.16 -5.40 4.14
CA MET A 97 5.84 -4.78 4.16
C MET A 97 5.05 -5.10 5.44
N ALA A 98 5.14 -6.34 5.94
CA ALA A 98 4.57 -6.68 7.25
C ALA A 98 5.19 -5.83 8.37
N SER A 99 6.52 -5.66 8.35
CA SER A 99 7.24 -4.81 9.31
C SER A 99 6.78 -3.35 9.24
N ILE A 100 6.55 -2.82 8.03
CA ILE A 100 5.99 -1.47 7.85
C ILE A 100 4.61 -1.37 8.51
N LEU A 101 3.72 -2.33 8.29
CA LEU A 101 2.38 -2.31 8.92
C LEU A 101 2.47 -2.26 10.45
N PHE A 102 3.34 -3.08 11.06
CA PHE A 102 3.58 -3.03 12.51
C PHE A 102 4.23 -1.71 12.98
N ARG A 103 5.08 -1.09 12.17
CA ARG A 103 5.64 0.24 12.47
C ARG A 103 4.56 1.31 12.47
N LEU A 104 3.62 1.27 11.51
CA LEU A 104 2.48 2.19 11.46
C LEU A 104 1.60 2.05 12.71
N GLU A 105 1.33 0.82 13.16
CA GLU A 105 0.62 0.57 14.41
C GLU A 105 1.38 1.15 15.62
N ARG A 106 2.68 0.89 15.73
CA ARG A 106 3.52 1.46 16.81
C ARG A 106 3.58 3.00 16.79
N ALA A 107 3.49 3.61 15.62
CA ALA A 107 3.45 5.06 15.46
C ALA A 107 2.06 5.66 15.80
N GLY A 108 1.06 4.84 16.14
CA GLY A 108 -0.30 5.27 16.43
C GLY A 108 -1.07 5.72 15.19
N ALA A 109 -0.61 5.38 13.99
CA ALA A 109 -1.23 5.81 12.74
C ALA A 109 -2.48 4.98 12.40
N LEU A 110 -2.53 3.73 12.87
CA LEU A 110 -3.61 2.78 12.68
C LEU A 110 -3.57 1.71 13.78
N ALA A 111 -4.58 0.84 13.83
CA ALA A 111 -4.59 -0.37 14.65
C ALA A 111 -4.74 -1.61 13.76
N ILE A 112 -4.00 -2.68 14.02
CA ILE A 112 -4.11 -3.94 13.28
C ILE A 112 -5.18 -4.81 13.95
N CYS A 113 -6.33 -4.91 13.30
CA CYS A 113 -7.43 -5.76 13.76
C CYS A 113 -7.14 -7.26 13.48
N ARG A 114 -7.47 -8.12 14.44
CA ARG A 114 -7.31 -9.58 14.35
C ARG A 114 -8.61 -10.35 14.64
N SER A 115 -9.69 -9.62 14.90
CA SER A 115 -11.04 -10.11 15.12
C SER A 115 -12.03 -9.05 14.59
N ALA A 116 -13.26 -9.47 14.34
CA ALA A 116 -14.39 -8.59 14.02
C ALA A 116 -14.96 -7.94 15.28
#